data_AF-A0A1H9F7G9-F1
#
_entry.id   AF-A0A1H9F7G9-F1
#
_cell.length_a   1.000
_cell.length_b   1.000
_cell.length_c   1.000
_cell.angle_alpha   90.00
_cell.angle_beta   90.00
_cell.angle_gamma   90.00
#
_symmetry.space_group_name_H-M   'P 1'
#
loop_
_entity.id
_entity.type
_entity.pdbx_description
1 polymer ?
#
loop_
_entity_poly.entity_id
_entity_poly.type
_entity_poly.pdbx_seq_one_letter_code
_entity_poly.pdbx_strand_id
1 'polypeptide(L)' 'MGIFSALLGNAGAVTQEQLTKEYGQLLIDGEEIELGFKLIRDTFIFTTKRLILVDKQGLTGSKTEYKSIFL' A
#
# COMPACT_ATOMS: atom_id res chain seq x y z
N MET A 1 -11.02 -10.87 20.21
CA MET A 1 -10.23 -9.71 20.70
C MET A 1 -8.79 -10.15 20.87
N GLY A 2 -7.90 -9.89 19.92
CA GLY A 2 -6.50 -10.32 20.06
C GLY A 2 -5.67 -9.98 18.83
N ILE A 3 -5.95 -10.62 17.69
CA ILE A 3 -5.18 -10.38 16.46
C ILE A 3 -5.66 -9.12 15.70
N PHE A 4 -6.98 -8.95 15.55
CA PHE A 4 -7.55 -7.81 14.82
C PHE A 4 -7.31 -6.48 15.54
N SER A 5 -7.30 -6.52 16.88
CA SER A 5 -7.03 -5.34 17.71
C SER A 5 -5.54 -5.02 17.79
N ALA A 6 -4.65 -6.02 17.66
CA ALA A 6 -3.21 -5.78 17.53
C ALA A 6 -2.84 -5.25 16.13
N LEU A 7 -3.57 -5.69 15.08
CA LEU A 7 -3.47 -5.09 13.75
C LEU A 7 -3.98 -3.64 13.74
N LEU A 8 -5.11 -3.35 14.37
CA LEU A 8 -5.62 -1.97 14.43
C LEU A 8 -4.83 -1.06 15.41
N GLY A 9 -4.25 -1.64 16.46
CA GLY A 9 -3.53 -0.90 17.51
C GLY A 9 -2.05 -0.63 17.22
N ASN A 10 -1.44 -1.36 16.28
CA ASN A 10 -0.03 -1.18 15.87
C ASN A 10 0.27 -1.49 14.39
N ALA A 11 -0.68 -1.97 13.58
CA ALA A 11 -0.41 -2.36 12.19
C ALA A 11 -1.02 -1.41 11.15
N GLY A 12 -0.14 -0.64 10.52
CA GLY A 12 -0.13 -0.61 9.07
C GLY A 12 -1.10 0.33 8.36
N ALA A 13 -2.01 1.04 9.02
CA ALA A 13 -2.74 2.13 8.36
C ALA A 13 -1.76 3.29 8.08
N VAL A 14 -1.37 3.46 6.82
CA VAL A 14 -0.48 4.54 6.38
C VAL A 14 -1.36 5.72 5.98
N THR A 15 -0.98 6.95 6.34
CA THR A 15 -1.77 8.11 5.94
C THR A 15 -1.76 8.26 4.43
N GLN A 16 -2.86 8.79 3.87
CA GLN A 16 -2.97 9.06 2.44
C GLN A 16 -1.81 9.96 1.95
N GLU A 17 -1.40 10.95 2.75
CA GLU A 17 -0.27 11.83 2.43
C GLU A 17 1.06 11.08 2.30
N GLN A 18 1.33 10.12 3.20
CA GLN A 18 2.54 9.30 3.13
C GLN A 18 2.52 8.39 1.90
N LEU A 19 1.36 7.79 1.60
CA LEU A 19 1.19 6.95 0.41
C LEU A 19 1.33 7.77 -0.88
N THR A 20 0.73 8.95 -0.95
CA THR A 20 0.86 9.86 -2.09
C THR A 20 2.31 10.32 -2.26
N LYS A 21 3.04 10.58 -1.18
CA LYS A 21 4.45 10.95 -1.23
C LYS A 21 5.35 9.83 -1.77
N GLU A 22 5.11 8.57 -1.37
CA GLU A 22 5.92 7.42 -1.82
C GLU A 22 5.50 6.89 -3.21
N TYR A 23 4.19 6.86 -3.48
CA TYR A 23 3.60 6.11 -4.60
C TYR A 23 2.75 6.97 -5.53
N GLY A 24 2.63 8.28 -5.32
CA GLY A 24 1.82 9.18 -6.16
C GLY A 24 2.22 9.15 -7.64
N GLN A 25 3.50 8.89 -7.94
CA GLN A 25 4.00 8.70 -9.31
C GLN A 25 3.46 7.45 -10.02
N LEU A 26 2.84 6.50 -9.30
CA LEU A 26 2.22 5.31 -9.87
C LEU A 26 0.77 5.55 -10.31
N LEU A 27 0.19 6.66 -9.87
CA LEU A 27 -1.19 7.04 -10.18
C LEU A 27 -1.27 7.63 -11.59
N ILE A 28 -2.38 7.36 -12.26
CA ILE A 28 -2.73 8.03 -13.53
C ILE A 28 -3.56 9.29 -13.27
N ASP A 29 -3.73 10.13 -14.30
CA ASP A 29 -4.55 11.34 -14.18
C ASP A 29 -5.97 11.02 -13.68
N GLY A 30 -6.40 11.77 -12.65
CA GLY A 30 -7.68 11.60 -11.97
C GLY A 30 -7.83 10.28 -11.19
N GLU A 31 -6.74 9.57 -10.90
CA GLU A 31 -6.72 8.46 -9.95
C GLU A 31 -6.31 8.96 -8.57
N GLU A 32 -7.09 8.63 -7.54
CA GLU A 32 -6.85 9.05 -6.16
C GLU A 32 -6.71 7.84 -5.24
N ILE A 33 -5.83 7.92 -4.25
CA ILE A 33 -5.66 6.88 -3.23
C ILE A 33 -6.80 7.02 -2.22
N GLU A 34 -7.62 6.00 -2.04
CA GLU A 34 -8.68 6.01 -1.03
C GLU A 34 -8.19 5.44 0.30
N LEU A 35 -7.34 4.41 0.23
CA LEU A 35 -6.87 3.70 1.42
C LEU A 35 -5.53 3.02 1.16
N GLY A 36 -4.76 2.79 2.21
CA GLY A 36 -3.63 1.88 2.09
C GLY A 36 -3.14 1.30 3.39
N PHE A 37 -2.58 0.11 3.26
CA PHE A 37 -2.11 -0.72 4.35
C PHE A 37 -0.68 -1.16 4.08
N LYS A 38 0.19 -1.00 5.07
CA LYS A 38 1.56 -1.50 5.04
C LYS A 38 1.71 -2.67 5.99
N LEU A 39 2.05 -3.82 5.44
CA LEU A 39 2.30 -5.06 6.17
C LEU A 39 3.79 -5.41 6.10
N ILE A 40 4.53 -5.11 7.17
CA ILE A 40 5.98 -5.34 7.28
C ILE A 40 6.78 -4.68 6.14
N ARG A 41 6.82 -5.33 4.96
CA ARG A 41 7.52 -4.92 3.74
C ARG A 41 6.57 -4.51 2.61
N ASP A 42 5.37 -5.07 2.60
CA ASP A 42 4.43 -4.95 1.49
C ASP A 42 3.47 -3.80 1.74
N THR A 43 3.03 -3.14 0.66
CA THR A 43 2.05 -2.06 0.71
C THR A 43 0.89 -2.38 -0.22
N PHE A 44 -0.32 -2.29 0.30
CA PHE A 44 -1.59 -2.43 -0.40
C PHE A 44 -2.19 -1.05 -0.52
N ILE A 45 -2.46 -0.59 -1.73
CA ILE A 45 -2.99 0.75 -1.99
C ILE A 45 -4.26 0.60 -2.80
N PHE A 46 -5.38 0.98 -2.20
CA PHE A 46 -6.68 1.05 -2.85
C PHE A 46 -6.82 2.44 -3.46
N THR A 47 -7.07 2.48 -4.76
CA THR A 47 -7.37 3.72 -5.49
C THR A 47 -8.80 3.67 -6.02
N THR A 48 -9.28 4.80 -6.53
CA THR A 48 -10.56 4.91 -7.21
C THR A 48 -10.70 4.04 -8.47
N LYS A 49 -9.60 3.44 -8.97
CA LYS A 49 -9.58 2.67 -10.23
C LYS A 49 -9.07 1.23 -10.08
N ARG A 50 -8.23 0.95 -9.08
CA ARG A 50 -7.53 -0.35 -8.94
C ARG A 50 -6.94 -0.54 -7.55
N LEU A 51 -6.59 -1.78 -7.27
CA LEU A 51 -5.69 -2.15 -6.18
C LEU A 51 -4.25 -2.18 -6.71
N ILE A 52 -3.35 -1.45 -6.06
CA ILE A 52 -1.91 -1.49 -6.30
C ILE A 52 -1.25 -2.26 -5.16
N LEU A 53 -0.55 -3.34 -5.51
CA LEU A 53 0.26 -4.13 -4.58
C LEU A 53 1.72 -3.82 -4.80
N VAL A 54 2.41 -3.44 -3.73
CA VAL A 54 3.85 -3.17 -3.71
C VAL A 54 4.51 -4.23 -2.83
N ASP A 55 5.31 -5.10 -3.43
CA ASP A 55 6.04 -6.16 -2.74
C ASP A 55 7.54 -5.86 -2.80
N LYS A 56 8.20 -5.82 -1.63
CA LYS A 56 9.66 -5.63 -1.54
C LYS A 56 10.34 -6.97 -1.30
N GLN A 57 10.86 -7.54 -2.37
CA GLN A 57 11.48 -8.87 -2.42
C GLN A 57 12.97 -8.84 -2.09
N GLY A 58 13.45 -9.98 -1.58
CA GLY A 58 14.86 -10.25 -1.30
C GLY A 58 15.29 -9.94 0.14
N LEU A 59 16.48 -10.41 0.51
CA LEU A 59 17.03 -10.22 1.85
C LEU A 59 17.32 -8.74 2.15
N THR A 60 17.76 -7.99 1.14
CA THR A 60 18.07 -6.55 1.21
C THR A 60 16.89 -5.65 0.81
N GLY A 61 15.78 -6.22 0.28
CA GLY A 61 14.65 -5.45 -0.23
C GLY A 61 14.96 -4.65 -1.50
N SER A 62 16.01 -4.98 -2.24
CA SER A 62 16.47 -4.23 -3.41
C SER A 62 15.57 -4.38 -4.64
N LYS A 63 14.68 -5.36 -4.65
CA LYS A 63 13.72 -5.59 -5.74
C LYS A 63 12.33 -5.22 -5.26
N THR A 64 11.69 -4.28 -5.96
CA THR A 64 10.29 -3.94 -5.71
C THR A 64 9.45 -4.38 -6.90
N GLU A 65 8.40 -5.15 -6.63
CA GLU A 65 7.40 -5.55 -7.62
C GLU A 65 6.12 -4.73 -7.40
N TYR A 66 5.55 -4.23 -8.50
CA TYR A 66 4.30 -3.47 -8.50
C TYR A 66 3.26 -4.24 -9.31
N LYS A 67 2.11 -4.56 -8.71
CA LYS A 67 0.99 -5.20 -9.40
C LYS A 67 -0.24 -4.31 -9.35
N SER A 68 -0.88 -4.12 -10.49
CA SER A 68 -2.17 -3.43 -10.59
C SER A 68 -3.26 -4.43 -10.89
N ILE A 69 -4.29 -4.44 -10.05
CA ILE A 69 -5.48 -5.28 -10.22
C ILE A 69 -6.67 -4.34 -10.39
N PHE A 70 -7.25 -4.32 -11.58
CA PHE A 70 -8.42 -3.49 -11.88
C PHE A 70 -9.67 -4.08 -11.22
N LEU A 71 -10.48 -3.19 -10.65
CA LEU A 71 -11.77 -3.51 -10.03
C LEU A 71 -12.91 -3.37 -11.03
#